data_AF-A0A2G6DMX4-F1
#
_entry.id   AF-A0A2G6DMX4-F1
#
_cell.length_a   1.000
_cell.length_b   1.000
_cell.length_c   1.000
_cell.angle_alpha   90.00
_cell.angle_beta   90.00
_cell.angle_gamma   90.00
#
_symmetry.space_group_name_H-M   'P 1'
#
loop_
_entity.id
_entity.type
_entity.pdbx_description
1 polymer ?
#
loop_
_entity_poly.entity_id
_entity_poly.type
_entity_poly.pdbx_seq_one_letter_code
_entity_poly.pdbx_strand_id
1 'polypeptide(L)'
;MAWIQIRLNSTDDKAEQISEFFEEWGAVSITYMDSQDTPIFEPLPGETRLWGNTDVVALFDAETEMNPIITTLQQSGIIEPDFAYKIEQIEDKDWEREWMDNFHPMQFGERLWICPSWREVPNPNAVNVMLD
;
A
#
# COMPACT_ATOMS: atom_id res chain seq x y z
N MET A 1 -12.70 8.78 8.20
CA MET A 1 -13.55 7.58 8.08
C MET A 1 -12.73 6.38 8.51
N ALA A 2 -13.32 5.42 9.21
CA ALA A 2 -12.62 4.18 9.57
C ALA A 2 -12.65 3.22 8.39
N TRP A 3 -11.58 2.46 8.18
CA TRP A 3 -11.49 1.48 7.11
C TRP A 3 -11.14 0.11 7.67
N ILE A 4 -11.45 -0.94 6.91
CA ILE A 4 -10.99 -2.30 7.19
C ILE A 4 -10.26 -2.83 5.96
N GLN A 5 -9.15 -3.52 6.16
CA GLN A 5 -8.42 -4.18 5.09
C GLN A 5 -8.38 -5.69 5.30
N ILE A 6 -8.37 -6.42 4.19
CA ILE A 6 -7.96 -7.82 4.14
C ILE A 6 -6.65 -7.92 3.35
N ARG A 7 -5.68 -8.64 3.92
CA ARG A 7 -4.43 -9.01 3.28
C ARG A 7 -4.38 -10.51 3.13
N LEU A 8 -4.03 -10.98 1.95
CA LEU A 8 -3.69 -12.39 1.72
C LEU A 8 -2.52 -12.50 0.77
N ASN A 9 -1.81 -13.60 0.87
CA ASN A 9 -0.70 -13.90 -0.01
C ASN A 9 -1.18 -14.61 -1.28
N SER A 10 -0.62 -14.23 -2.43
CA SER A 10 -0.97 -14.72 -3.75
C SER A 10 0.29 -14.93 -4.61
N THR A 11 0.10 -15.55 -5.76
CA THR A 11 1.04 -15.51 -6.87
C THR A 11 0.70 -14.40 -7.85
N ASP A 12 1.62 -14.06 -8.74
CA ASP A 12 1.40 -13.16 -9.87
C ASP A 12 0.23 -13.61 -10.75
N ASP A 13 0.13 -14.91 -11.02
CA ASP A 13 -0.97 -15.48 -11.84
C ASP A 13 -2.38 -15.31 -11.24
N LYS A 14 -2.47 -15.26 -9.90
CA LYS A 14 -3.76 -15.22 -9.17
C LYS A 14 -4.10 -13.84 -8.63
N ALA A 15 -3.11 -12.96 -8.47
CA ALA A 15 -3.29 -11.68 -7.80
C ALA A 15 -4.36 -10.81 -8.49
N GLU A 16 -4.39 -10.82 -9.82
CA GLU A 16 -5.38 -10.05 -10.60
C GLU A 16 -6.80 -10.60 -10.43
N GLN A 17 -6.99 -11.92 -10.47
CA GLN A 17 -8.32 -12.54 -10.24
C GLN A 17 -8.84 -12.27 -8.82
N ILE A 18 -7.93 -12.24 -7.84
CA ILE A 18 -8.28 -11.89 -6.46
C ILE A 18 -8.65 -10.40 -6.34
N SER A 19 -7.95 -9.52 -7.06
CA SER A 19 -8.27 -8.09 -7.17
C SER A 19 -9.66 -7.88 -7.74
N GLU A 20 -9.95 -8.48 -8.89
CA GLU A 20 -11.26 -8.41 -9.54
C GLU A 20 -12.36 -8.90 -8.61
N PHE A 21 -12.15 -10.03 -7.92
CA PHE A 21 -13.08 -10.52 -6.92
C PHE A 21 -13.33 -9.48 -5.82
N PHE A 22 -12.29 -8.90 -5.23
CA PHE A 22 -12.48 -7.93 -4.16
C PHE A 22 -13.16 -6.64 -4.63
N GLU A 23 -12.84 -6.18 -5.85
CA GLU A 23 -13.50 -5.03 -6.48
C GLU A 23 -15.00 -5.28 -6.68
N GLU A 24 -15.39 -6.46 -7.17
CA GLU A 24 -16.80 -6.86 -7.31
C GLU A 24 -17.54 -6.89 -5.97
N TRP A 25 -16.83 -7.19 -4.88
CA TRP A 25 -17.34 -7.20 -3.51
C TRP A 25 -17.27 -5.85 -2.80
N GLY A 26 -16.89 -4.78 -3.50
CA GLY A 26 -16.94 -3.42 -3.00
C GLY A 26 -15.65 -2.90 -2.37
N ALA A 27 -14.51 -3.50 -2.68
CA ALA A 27 -13.23 -2.91 -2.32
C ALA A 27 -13.07 -1.55 -3.00
N VAL A 28 -12.65 -0.54 -2.23
CA VAL A 28 -12.43 0.82 -2.74
C VAL A 28 -11.05 1.00 -3.35
N SER A 29 -10.11 0.12 -2.99
CA SER A 29 -8.77 0.10 -3.55
C SER A 29 -8.12 -1.26 -3.36
N ILE A 30 -7.29 -1.66 -4.32
CA ILE A 30 -6.43 -2.84 -4.24
C ILE A 30 -4.97 -2.38 -4.28
N THR A 31 -4.14 -2.94 -3.40
CA THR A 31 -2.69 -2.71 -3.37
C THR A 31 -1.97 -4.04 -3.52
N TYR A 32 -1.06 -4.10 -4.49
CA TYR A 32 -0.12 -5.21 -4.63
C TYR A 32 1.18 -4.87 -3.89
N MET A 33 1.59 -5.76 -2.99
CA MET A 33 2.82 -5.61 -2.24
C MET A 33 3.74 -6.81 -2.45
N ASP A 34 5.03 -6.54 -2.49
CA ASP A 34 6.03 -7.60 -2.42
C ASP A 34 6.06 -8.22 -1.03
N SER A 35 6.04 -9.55 -0.98
CA SER A 35 6.11 -10.30 0.28
C SER A 35 7.54 -10.60 0.74
N GLN A 36 8.54 -10.46 -0.13
CA GLN A 36 9.91 -10.93 0.12
C GLN A 36 11.03 -9.93 -0.25
N ASP A 37 10.70 -8.67 -0.53
CA ASP A 37 11.67 -7.63 -0.92
C ASP A 37 12.53 -8.05 -2.14
N THR A 38 11.88 -8.74 -3.09
CA THR A 38 12.42 -9.14 -4.38
C THR A 38 12.34 -7.96 -5.37
N PRO A 39 13.46 -7.52 -5.96
CA PRO A 39 13.43 -6.45 -6.95
C PRO A 39 12.68 -6.89 -8.22
N ILE A 40 11.73 -6.04 -8.65
CA ILE A 40 11.19 -6.07 -10.01
C ILE A 40 11.92 -5.03 -10.85
N PHE A 41 12.41 -5.46 -12.01
CA PHE A 41 12.98 -4.56 -13.01
C PHE A 41 11.89 -4.00 -13.91
N GLU A 42 12.19 -2.86 -14.54
CA GLU A 42 11.27 -2.17 -15.44
C GLU A 42 10.74 -3.14 -16.53
N PRO A 43 9.41 -3.34 -16.61
CA PRO A 43 8.81 -4.20 -17.62
C PRO A 43 8.83 -3.54 -19.00
N LEU A 44 8.54 -4.30 -20.05
CA LEU A 44 8.46 -3.71 -21.39
C LEU A 44 7.26 -2.74 -21.49
N PRO A 45 7.27 -1.78 -22.44
CA PRO A 45 6.13 -0.88 -22.64
C PRO A 45 4.82 -1.66 -22.83
N GLY A 46 3.85 -1.45 -21.93
CA GLY A 46 2.55 -2.11 -21.94
C GLY A 46 2.47 -3.40 -21.12
N GLU A 47 3.56 -3.83 -20.49
CA GLU A 47 3.56 -4.96 -19.56
C GLU A 47 3.38 -4.47 -18.11
N THR A 48 2.49 -5.12 -17.37
CA THR A 48 2.37 -4.98 -15.92
C THR A 48 2.91 -6.25 -15.28
N ARG A 49 3.98 -6.14 -14.51
CA ARG A 49 4.61 -7.30 -13.86
C ARG A 49 4.39 -7.24 -12.35
N LEU A 50 3.87 -8.33 -11.79
CA LEU A 50 3.73 -8.53 -10.35
C LEU A 50 4.83 -9.46 -9.83
N TRP A 51 5.00 -9.50 -8.51
CA TRP A 51 5.93 -10.42 -7.87
C TRP A 51 5.36 -11.84 -7.89
N GLY A 52 6.19 -12.84 -8.11
CA GLY A 52 5.75 -14.24 -8.05
C GLY A 52 5.17 -14.61 -6.67
N ASN A 53 5.55 -13.88 -5.63
CA ASN A 53 4.92 -13.90 -4.32
C ASN A 53 4.43 -12.48 -3.99
N THR A 54 3.14 -12.24 -4.25
CA THR A 54 2.49 -10.94 -4.13
C THR A 54 1.43 -10.98 -3.04
N ASP A 55 1.52 -10.08 -2.08
CA ASP A 55 0.44 -9.79 -1.15
C ASP A 55 -0.60 -8.94 -1.87
N VAL A 56 -1.86 -9.37 -1.83
CA VAL A 56 -3.02 -8.59 -2.27
C VAL A 56 -3.69 -8.00 -1.04
N VAL A 57 -3.77 -6.68 -1.00
CA VAL A 57 -4.42 -5.93 0.09
C VAL A 57 -5.63 -5.22 -0.49
N ALA A 58 -6.82 -5.58 -0.02
CA ALA A 58 -8.06 -4.93 -0.40
C ALA A 58 -8.61 -4.10 0.77
N LEU A 59 -8.94 -2.84 0.46
CA LEU A 59 -9.49 -1.87 1.42
C LEU A 59 -11.02 -1.77 1.25
N PHE A 60 -11.74 -1.83 2.36
CA PHE A 60 -13.19 -1.73 2.43
C PHE A 60 -13.61 -0.70 3.48
N ASP A 61 -14.84 -0.20 3.37
CA ASP A 61 -15.46 0.59 4.44
C ASP A 61 -15.51 -0.24 5.74
N ALA A 62 -15.23 0.37 6.89
CA ALA A 62 -15.21 -0.34 8.18
C ALA A 62 -16.55 -1.00 8.56
N GLU A 63 -17.67 -0.57 7.99
CA GLU A 63 -18.99 -1.18 8.20
C GLU A 63 -19.21 -2.45 7.35
N THR A 64 -18.26 -2.79 6.48
CA THR A 64 -18.35 -3.96 5.58
C THR A 64 -18.23 -5.27 6.38
N GLU A 65 -19.21 -6.15 6.23
CA GLU A 65 -19.15 -7.49 6.80
C GLU A 65 -18.18 -8.37 6.00
N MET A 66 -17.02 -8.70 6.59
CA MET A 66 -15.98 -9.47 5.88
C MET A 66 -16.28 -10.97 5.78
N ASN A 67 -17.08 -11.54 6.69
CA ASN A 67 -17.33 -12.98 6.73
C ASN A 67 -17.97 -13.53 5.43
N PRO A 68 -19.00 -12.89 4.85
CA PRO A 68 -19.53 -13.28 3.55
C PRO A 68 -18.48 -13.25 2.44
N ILE A 69 -17.68 -12.18 2.37
CA ILE A 69 -16.63 -12.00 1.35
C ILE A 69 -15.63 -13.18 1.40
N ILE A 70 -15.12 -13.50 2.59
CA ILE A 70 -14.17 -14.60 2.79
C ILE A 70 -14.79 -15.94 2.42
N THR A 71 -16.02 -16.18 2.86
CA THR A 71 -16.74 -17.43 2.59
C THR A 71 -16.95 -17.64 1.09
N THR A 72 -17.34 -16.58 0.37
CA THR A 72 -17.50 -16.65 -1.08
C THR A 72 -16.15 -16.78 -1.78
N LEU A 73 -15.10 -16.10 -1.31
CA LEU A 73 -13.77 -16.24 -1.87
C LEU A 73 -13.25 -17.69 -1.75
N GLN A 74 -13.48 -18.36 -0.61
CA GLN A 74 -13.15 -19.78 -0.43
C GLN A 74 -13.91 -20.71 -1.38
N GLN A 75 -15.13 -20.33 -1.76
CA GLN A 75 -15.98 -21.11 -2.66
C GLN A 75 -15.74 -20.78 -4.14
N SER A 76 -15.06 -19.68 -4.45
CA SER A 76 -14.81 -19.20 -5.81
C SER A 76 -13.92 -20.14 -6.63
N GLY A 77 -13.05 -20.92 -5.97
CA GLY A 77 -12.01 -21.71 -6.61
C GLY A 77 -10.80 -20.91 -7.10
N ILE A 78 -10.78 -19.59 -6.89
CA ILE A 78 -9.63 -18.72 -7.22
C ILE A 78 -8.44 -19.08 -6.33
N ILE A 79 -8.71 -19.31 -5.04
CA ILE A 79 -7.72 -19.64 -4.03
C ILE A 79 -8.00 -20.99 -3.37
N GLU A 80 -6.99 -21.53 -2.70
CA GLU A 80 -7.12 -22.77 -1.93
C GLU A 80 -8.07 -22.55 -0.72
N PRO A 81 -8.87 -23.55 -0.32
CA PRO A 81 -9.84 -23.40 0.76
C PRO A 81 -9.25 -22.96 2.11
N ASP A 82 -8.03 -23.42 2.42
CA ASP A 82 -7.33 -23.16 3.68
C ASP A 82 -6.27 -22.04 3.56
N PHE A 83 -6.51 -21.04 2.71
CA PHE A 83 -5.58 -19.92 2.54
C PHE A 83 -5.41 -19.09 3.83
N ALA A 84 -4.19 -18.58 4.02
CA ALA A 84 -3.90 -17.65 5.10
C ALA A 84 -4.27 -16.23 4.69
N TYR A 85 -4.97 -15.52 5.58
CA TYR A 85 -5.29 -14.11 5.42
C TYR A 85 -5.28 -13.39 6.77
N LYS A 86 -5.20 -12.06 6.72
CA LYS A 86 -5.25 -11.18 7.87
C LYS A 86 -6.26 -10.09 7.62
N ILE A 87 -7.10 -9.79 8.62
CA ILE A 87 -8.03 -8.67 8.60
C ILE A 87 -7.59 -7.67 9.66
N GLU A 88 -7.51 -6.40 9.27
CA GLU A 88 -7.05 -5.33 10.13
C GLU A 88 -7.97 -4.13 9.99
N GLN A 89 -8.37 -3.56 11.11
CA GLN A 89 -9.01 -2.25 11.15
C GLN A 89 -7.92 -1.18 10.98
N ILE A 90 -8.16 -0.24 10.09
CA ILE A 90 -7.30 0.93 9.89
C ILE A 90 -7.92 2.10 10.62
N GLU A 91 -7.15 2.64 11.57
CA GLU A 91 -7.53 3.84 12.29
C GLU A 91 -7.63 5.03 11.32
N ASP A 92 -8.65 5.86 11.55
CA ASP A 92 -8.80 7.13 10.88
C ASP A 92 -7.69 8.08 11.36
N LYS A 93 -6.60 8.14 10.60
CA LYS A 93 -5.48 9.05 10.83
C LYS A 93 -5.49 10.15 9.78
N ASP A 94 -5.13 11.36 10.21
CA ASP A 94 -4.85 12.47 9.30
C ASP A 94 -3.50 12.20 8.62
N TRP A 95 -3.51 11.30 7.64
CA TRP A 95 -2.31 10.84 6.94
C TRP A 95 -1.53 12.00 6.31
N GLU A 96 -2.21 13.09 5.92
CA GLU A 96 -1.61 14.33 5.42
C GLU A 96 -0.81 15.10 6.48
N ARG A 97 -1.02 14.84 7.77
CA ARG A 97 -0.23 15.47 8.86
C ARG A 97 0.78 14.52 9.48
N GLU A 98 0.48 13.23 9.56
CA GLU A 98 1.41 12.23 10.10
C GLU A 98 2.73 12.17 9.31
N TRP A 99 2.71 12.41 7.99
CA TRP A 99 3.96 12.46 7.22
C TRP A 99 4.77 13.74 7.50
N MET A 100 4.11 14.86 7.82
CA MET A 100 4.77 16.14 8.10
C MET A 100 5.67 16.06 9.35
N ASP A 101 5.25 15.26 10.35
CA ASP A 101 6.04 15.01 11.56
C ASP A 101 7.27 14.14 11.29
N ASN A 102 7.18 13.23 10.31
CA ASN A 102 8.26 12.31 9.94
C ASN A 102 9.23 12.90 8.90
N PHE A 103 8.82 13.94 8.17
CA PHE A 103 9.68 14.59 7.19
C PHE A 103 10.58 15.65 7.84
N HIS A 104 11.89 15.37 7.84
CA HIS A 104 12.90 16.21 8.47
C HIS A 104 13.81 16.83 7.40
N PRO A 105 14.38 18.02 7.64
CA PRO A 105 15.41 18.57 6.76
C PRO A 105 16.53 17.56 6.49
N MET A 106 16.85 17.35 5.22
CA MET A 106 17.89 16.40 4.79
C MET A 106 19.02 17.12 4.07
N GLN A 107 20.26 16.81 4.43
CA GLN A 107 21.46 17.33 3.78
C GLN A 107 21.92 16.39 2.66
N PHE A 108 22.13 16.95 1.48
CA PHE A 108 22.70 16.26 0.33
C PHE A 108 24.07 16.85 0.00
N GLY A 109 25.11 16.03 0.08
CA GLY A 109 26.49 16.50 0.00
C GLY A 109 26.83 17.47 1.15
N GLU A 110 27.64 18.50 0.87
CA GLU A 110 28.10 19.42 1.92
C GLU A 110 27.24 20.68 2.06
N ARG A 111 26.60 21.14 0.99
CA ARG A 111 26.01 22.49 0.92
C ARG A 111 24.53 22.56 0.55
N LEU A 112 23.91 21.46 0.14
CA LEU A 112 22.51 21.43 -0.27
C LEU A 112 21.66 20.85 0.85
N TRP A 113 20.57 21.54 1.16
CA TRP A 113 19.54 21.07 2.08
C TRP A 113 18.18 21.09 1.41
N ILE A 114 17.41 20.02 1.61
CA ILE A 114 16.00 19.95 1.25
C ILE A 114 15.22 20.10 2.56
N CYS A 115 14.44 21.16 2.69
CA CYS A 115 13.78 21.53 3.94
C CYS A 115 12.27 21.68 3.71
N PRO A 116 11.41 21.00 4.49
CA PRO A 116 9.98 21.32 4.49
C PRO A 116 9.75 22.75 5.01
N SER A 117 8.79 23.47 4.42
CA SER A 117 8.46 24.86 4.72
C SER A 117 8.00 25.07 6.17
N TRP A 118 7.47 24.02 6.81
CA TRP A 118 6.98 24.02 8.19
C TRP A 118 8.04 23.65 9.26
N ARG A 119 9.31 23.47 8.89
CA ARG A 119 10.41 23.22 9.85
C ARG A 119 11.49 24.30 9.77
N GLU A 120 12.27 24.42 10.83
CA GLU A 120 13.45 25.28 10.84
C GLU A 120 14.56 24.74 9.93
N VAL A 121 15.25 25.66 9.25
CA VAL A 121 16.39 25.36 8.39
C VAL A 121 17.64 25.18 9.25
N PRO A 122 18.29 24.00 9.25
CA PRO A 122 19.44 23.74 10.12
C PRO A 122 20.68 24.59 9.80
N ASN A 123 20.89 24.94 8.53
CA ASN A 123 21.98 25.81 8.11
C ASN A 123 21.48 26.93 7.17
N PRO A 124 21.16 28.12 7.71
CA PRO A 124 20.67 29.24 6.91
C PRO A 124 21.64 29.74 5.84
N ASN A 125 22.94 29.46 5.98
CA ASN A 125 23.99 29.88 5.04
C ASN A 125 24.25 28.86 3.92
N ALA A 126 23.60 27.70 3.98
CA ALA A 126 23.64 26.68 2.94
C ALA A 126 22.70 27.03 1.77
N VAL A 127 22.77 26.25 0.69
CA VAL A 127 21.76 26.31 -0.38
C VAL A 127 20.56 25.51 0.11
N ASN A 128 19.47 26.22 0.45
CA ASN A 128 18.26 25.61 0.99
C ASN A 128 17.16 25.61 -0.07
N VAL A 129 16.64 24.41 -0.39
CA VAL A 129 15.44 24.23 -1.22
C VAL A 129 14.28 23.97 -0.27
N MET A 130 13.32 24.91 -0.27
CA MET A 130 12.11 24.79 0.55
C MET A 130 11.05 24.01 -0.23
N LEU A 131 10.48 22.98 0.40
CA LEU A 131 9.33 22.23 -0.12
C LEU A 131 8.06 22.74 0.57
N ASP A 132 7.04 23.05 -0.22
CA ASP A 132 5.69 23.37 0.23
C ASP A 132 4.77 22.17 -0.03
#